data_AF-A0A944Z2A9-F1
#
_entry.id   AF-A0A944Z2A9-F1
#
_cell.length_a   1.000
_cell.length_b   1.000
_cell.length_c   1.000
_cell.angle_alpha   90.00
_cell.angle_beta   90.00
_cell.angle_gamma   90.00
#
_symmetry.space_group_name_H-M   'P 1'
#
loop_
_entity.id
_entity.type
_entity.pdbx_description
1 polymer ?
#
loop_
_entity_poly.entity_id
_entity_poly.type
_entity_poly.pdbx_seq_one_letter_code
_entity_poly.pdbx_strand_id
1 'polypeptide(L)'
;MMKLTSRSSHAACQHYYADRVVHVTGQPETEEEILSMQDLFLTPGFHCLQVGSIEEARLLIERYLVSLFCFKNIAVATSFDGQVPLSAVNIFDEYQLNQHGKNTAQHIDMSITELFYYDFLWIEADGEVATDQLYDALRASNIHTHTPIVTFILD
;
A
#
# COMPACT_ATOMS: atom_id res chain seq x y z
N MET A 1 -17.52 -27.49 6.92
CA MET A 1 -16.84 -27.00 5.70
C MET A 1 -17.54 -25.70 5.31
N MET A 2 -17.03 -24.59 5.83
CA MET A 2 -17.64 -23.26 5.68
C MET A 2 -17.24 -22.72 4.31
N LYS A 3 -18.19 -22.43 3.43
CA LYS A 3 -17.92 -21.74 2.16
C LYS A 3 -17.57 -20.30 2.51
N LEU A 4 -16.28 -19.97 2.52
CA LEU A 4 -15.82 -18.59 2.37
C LEU A 4 -16.31 -18.13 0.99
N THR A 5 -17.41 -17.40 0.99
CA THR A 5 -17.85 -16.65 -0.18
C THR A 5 -16.75 -15.64 -0.47
N SER A 6 -16.09 -15.78 -1.62
CA SER A 6 -15.17 -14.78 -2.15
C SER A 6 -15.90 -13.44 -2.14
N ARG A 7 -15.56 -12.58 -1.17
CA ARG A 7 -15.96 -11.18 -1.27
C ARG A 7 -15.08 -10.58 -2.35
N SER A 8 -15.58 -9.58 -3.06
CA SER A 8 -14.70 -8.85 -3.96
C SER A 8 -13.69 -8.11 -3.09
N SER A 9 -12.42 -8.12 -3.49
CA SER A 9 -11.34 -7.29 -2.90
C SER A 9 -11.77 -5.84 -2.67
N HIS A 10 -12.66 -5.33 -3.53
CA HIS A 10 -13.33 -4.04 -3.44
C HIS A 10 -14.11 -3.83 -2.13
N ALA A 11 -14.86 -4.83 -1.67
CA ALA A 11 -15.60 -4.78 -0.41
C ALA A 11 -14.68 -4.82 0.82
N ALA A 12 -13.47 -5.40 0.71
CA ALA A 12 -12.53 -5.48 1.83
C ALA A 12 -11.85 -4.12 2.12
N CYS A 13 -11.33 -3.43 1.09
CA CYS A 13 -10.71 -2.10 1.27
C CYS A 13 -11.73 -1.07 1.78
N GLN A 14 -12.97 -1.09 1.24
CA GLN A 14 -14.03 -0.17 1.64
C GLN A 14 -14.61 -0.43 3.03
N HIS A 15 -14.58 -1.68 3.51
CA HIS A 15 -15.31 -2.04 4.73
C HIS A 15 -14.42 -2.18 5.98
N TYR A 16 -13.10 -2.37 5.82
CA TYR A 16 -12.22 -2.65 6.96
C TYR A 16 -10.96 -1.78 7.06
N TYR A 17 -10.45 -1.25 5.96
CA TYR A 17 -9.05 -0.83 5.95
C TYR A 17 -8.80 0.65 5.69
N ALA A 18 -9.60 1.34 4.87
CA ALA A 18 -9.33 2.73 4.48
C ALA A 18 -10.05 3.77 5.35
N ASP A 19 -9.33 4.84 5.72
CA ASP A 19 -9.90 6.09 6.22
C ASP A 19 -10.46 6.93 5.06
N ARG A 20 -9.86 6.84 3.86
CA ARG A 20 -10.30 7.52 2.64
C ARG A 20 -10.15 6.63 1.40
N VAL A 21 -11.11 6.73 0.48
CA VAL A 21 -11.09 6.06 -0.83
C VAL A 21 -11.20 7.12 -1.92
N VAL A 22 -10.31 7.08 -2.91
CA VAL A 22 -10.35 7.97 -4.08
C VAL A 22 -10.30 7.14 -5.36
N HIS A 23 -11.14 7.49 -6.32
CA HIS A 23 -11.19 6.87 -7.64
C HIS A 23 -10.36 7.70 -8.61
N VAL A 24 -9.33 7.09 -9.19
CA VAL A 24 -8.52 7.75 -10.21
C VAL A 24 -9.21 7.55 -11.55
N THR A 25 -9.62 8.64 -12.19
CA THR A 25 -10.18 8.59 -13.54
C THR A 25 -9.06 8.89 -14.53
N GLY A 26 -8.91 8.11 -15.60
CA GLY A 26 -7.86 8.32 -16.63
C GLY A 26 -8.03 9.61 -17.46
N GLN A 27 -8.76 10.60 -16.96
CA GLN A 27 -8.96 11.92 -17.54
C GLN A 27 -7.91 12.90 -17.01
N PRO A 28 -7.69 14.06 -17.69
CA PRO A 28 -6.83 15.10 -17.16
C PRO A 28 -7.33 15.54 -15.77
N GLU A 29 -6.44 15.48 -14.78
CA GLU A 29 -6.76 15.84 -13.40
C GLU A 29 -7.10 17.34 -13.33
N THR A 30 -8.25 17.64 -12.74
CA THR A 30 -8.60 19.01 -12.32
C THR A 30 -7.72 19.45 -11.15
N GLU A 31 -7.61 20.75 -10.91
CA GLU A 31 -6.86 21.27 -9.76
C GLU A 31 -7.35 20.69 -8.43
N GLU A 32 -8.68 20.55 -8.27
CA GLU A 32 -9.28 19.97 -7.08
C GLU A 32 -8.91 18.50 -6.87
N GLU A 33 -8.83 17.72 -7.95
CA GLU A 33 -8.36 16.33 -7.90
C GLU A 33 -6.88 16.27 -7.54
N ILE A 34 -6.03 17.12 -8.14
CA ILE A 34 -4.61 17.19 -7.81
C ILE A 34 -4.42 17.51 -6.32
N LEU A 35 -5.12 18.52 -5.80
CA LEU A 35 -5.06 18.90 -4.38
C LEU A 35 -5.56 17.77 -3.48
N SER A 36 -6.66 17.11 -3.86
CA SER A 36 -7.21 15.98 -3.10
C SER A 36 -6.23 14.79 -3.05
N MET A 37 -5.52 14.53 -4.15
CA MET A 37 -4.50 13.51 -4.23
C MET A 37 -3.27 13.87 -3.41
N GLN A 38 -2.77 15.12 -3.49
CA GLN A 38 -1.68 15.58 -2.65
C GLN A 38 -2.02 15.43 -1.16
N ASP A 39 -3.22 15.85 -0.76
CA ASP A 39 -3.70 15.68 0.61
C ASP A 39 -3.72 14.20 1.03
N LEU A 40 -4.17 13.29 0.16
CA LEU A 40 -4.18 11.86 0.42
C LEU A 40 -2.77 11.31 0.66
N PHE A 41 -1.81 11.66 -0.19
CA PHE A 41 -0.42 11.21 -0.07
C PHE A 41 0.30 11.80 1.16
N LEU A 42 -0.10 12.99 1.62
CA LEU A 42 0.52 13.67 2.77
C LEU A 42 -0.14 13.36 4.12
N THR A 43 -1.38 12.87 4.12
CA THR A 43 -2.13 12.62 5.36
C THR A 43 -1.79 11.23 5.91
N PRO A 44 -1.33 11.11 7.17
CA PRO A 44 -1.20 9.81 7.81
C PRO A 44 -2.54 9.07 7.86
N GLY A 45 -2.50 7.76 7.67
CA GLY A 45 -3.69 6.92 7.69
C GLY A 45 -3.66 5.88 6.59
N PHE A 46 -4.69 5.05 6.58
CA PHE A 46 -4.87 4.09 5.49
C PHE A 46 -5.72 4.71 4.39
N HIS A 47 -5.22 4.68 3.17
CA HIS A 47 -5.92 5.20 1.99
C HIS A 47 -6.02 4.10 0.94
N CYS A 48 -7.13 4.05 0.22
CA CYS A 48 -7.24 3.17 -0.95
C CYS A 48 -7.42 3.99 -2.23
N LEU A 49 -6.69 3.60 -3.27
CA LEU A 49 -6.80 4.13 -4.62
C LEU A 49 -7.21 3.01 -5.56
N GLN A 50 -8.25 3.26 -6.35
CA GLN A 50 -8.69 2.34 -7.38
C GLN A 50 -8.03 2.71 -8.71
N VAL A 51 -7.39 1.73 -9.36
CA VAL A 51 -6.60 1.90 -10.59
C VAL A 51 -6.85 0.74 -11.55
N GLY A 52 -6.58 0.94 -12.85
CA GLY A 52 -6.76 -0.09 -13.86
C GLY A 52 -5.62 -1.11 -13.93
N SER A 53 -4.41 -0.76 -13.45
CA SER A 53 -3.27 -1.69 -13.41
C SER A 53 -2.21 -1.32 -12.37
N ILE A 54 -1.30 -2.25 -12.07
CA ILE A 54 -0.15 -1.99 -11.18
C ILE A 54 0.83 -0.99 -11.80
N GLU A 55 1.01 -1.04 -13.12
CA GLU A 55 1.83 -0.06 -13.84
C GLU A 55 1.27 1.35 -13.68
N GLU A 56 -0.05 1.50 -13.77
CA GLU A 56 -0.73 2.77 -13.52
C GLU A 56 -0.53 3.24 -12.08
N ALA A 57 -0.71 2.36 -11.09
CA ALA A 57 -0.42 2.65 -9.68
C ALA A 57 1.02 3.15 -9.46
N ARG A 58 2.01 2.42 -10.01
CA ARG A 58 3.44 2.77 -9.87
C ARG A 58 3.75 4.12 -10.50
N LEU A 59 3.21 4.41 -11.68
CA LEU A 59 3.35 5.71 -12.35
C LEU A 59 2.72 6.85 -11.54
N LEU A 60 1.56 6.60 -10.93
CA LEU A 60 0.87 7.56 -10.07
C LEU A 60 1.71 7.87 -8.83
N ILE A 61 2.20 6.85 -8.14
CA ILE A 61 3.10 7.01 -6.98
C ILE A 61 4.34 7.78 -7.37
N GLU A 62 5.02 7.37 -8.44
CA GLU A 62 6.25 8.02 -8.88
C GLU A 62 6.01 9.51 -9.13
N ARG A 63 4.93 9.85 -9.84
CA ARG A 63 4.56 11.24 -10.11
C ARG A 63 4.35 12.04 -8.82
N TYR A 64 3.54 11.54 -7.89
CA TYR A 64 3.18 12.30 -6.69
C TYR A 64 4.34 12.37 -5.69
N LEU A 65 5.05 11.27 -5.43
CA LEU A 65 6.17 11.28 -4.49
C LEU A 65 7.32 12.16 -4.99
N VAL A 66 7.62 12.15 -6.30
CA VAL A 66 8.64 13.05 -6.90
C VAL A 66 8.19 14.50 -6.83
N SER A 67 6.91 14.78 -7.12
CA SER A 67 6.40 16.15 -7.12
C SER A 67 6.34 16.77 -5.72
N LEU A 68 6.02 15.96 -4.71
CA LEU A 68 5.93 16.40 -3.31
C LEU A 68 7.32 16.57 -2.69
N PHE A 69 8.30 15.75 -3.09
CA PHE A 69 9.70 15.82 -2.66
C PHE A 69 9.91 15.91 -1.13
N CYS A 70 9.02 15.28 -0.36
CA CYS A 70 9.02 15.35 1.11
C CYS A 70 9.27 13.99 1.79
N PHE A 71 9.31 12.91 1.02
CA PHE A 71 9.54 11.55 1.52
C PHE A 71 10.99 11.13 1.24
N LYS A 72 11.61 10.47 2.22
CA LYS A 72 12.99 10.01 2.17
C LYS A 72 13.08 8.50 2.20
N ASN A 73 12.24 7.86 3.00
CA ASN A 73 12.28 6.43 3.25
C ASN A 73 10.95 5.83 2.81
N ILE A 74 10.95 5.36 1.57
CA ILE A 74 9.73 4.89 0.91
C ILE A 74 9.76 3.36 0.91
N ALA A 75 8.67 2.75 1.36
CA ALA A 75 8.47 1.31 1.34
C ALA A 75 7.31 0.90 0.45
N VAL A 76 7.40 -0.33 -0.08
CA VAL A 76 6.32 -1.01 -0.77
C VAL A 76 6.12 -2.40 -0.18
N ALA A 77 4.86 -2.84 -0.08
CA ALA A 77 4.51 -4.24 0.10
C ALA A 77 3.98 -4.77 -1.23
N THR A 78 4.79 -5.53 -1.97
CA THR A 78 4.38 -6.07 -3.27
C THR A 78 4.90 -7.48 -3.50
N SER A 79 4.01 -8.33 -4.01
CA SER A 79 4.35 -9.65 -4.57
C SER A 79 4.45 -9.63 -6.09
N PHE A 80 4.22 -8.48 -6.74
CA PHE A 80 4.30 -8.35 -8.18
C PHE A 80 5.76 -8.26 -8.62
N ASP A 81 6.10 -9.05 -9.65
CA ASP A 81 7.40 -8.98 -10.29
C ASP A 81 7.62 -7.60 -10.95
N GLY A 82 8.88 -7.21 -11.08
CA GLY A 82 9.30 -6.01 -11.81
C GLY A 82 10.07 -5.02 -10.95
N GLN A 83 10.50 -3.93 -11.60
CA GLN A 83 11.26 -2.89 -10.91
C GLN A 83 10.31 -2.02 -10.08
N VAL A 84 10.56 -1.97 -8.77
CA VAL A 84 9.92 -1.03 -7.87
C VAL A 84 10.46 0.38 -8.15
N PRO A 85 9.60 1.41 -8.30
CA PRO A 85 10.03 2.77 -8.57
C PRO A 85 10.75 3.42 -7.37
N LEU A 86 11.46 4.52 -7.63
CA LEU A 86 12.02 5.43 -6.60
C LEU A 86 13.03 4.83 -5.61
N SER A 87 13.62 3.67 -5.93
CA SER A 87 14.44 2.91 -4.97
C SER A 87 13.68 2.55 -3.69
N ALA A 88 12.34 2.45 -3.75
CA ALA A 88 11.56 2.05 -2.60
C ALA A 88 11.91 0.61 -2.20
N VAL A 89 11.90 0.35 -0.89
CA VAL A 89 12.25 -0.96 -0.33
C VAL A 89 11.01 -1.84 -0.35
N ASN A 90 11.12 -3.02 -0.96
CA ASN A 90 10.07 -4.03 -0.84
C ASN A 90 10.19 -4.74 0.52
N ILE A 91 9.22 -4.51 1.40
CA ILE A 91 9.25 -5.01 2.78
C ILE A 91 9.16 -6.55 2.82
N PHE A 92 8.57 -7.18 1.80
CA PHE A 92 8.55 -8.63 1.70
C PHE A 92 9.91 -9.21 1.37
N ASP A 93 10.71 -8.53 0.54
CA ASP A 93 12.07 -8.95 0.21
C ASP A 93 12.99 -8.78 1.43
N GLU A 94 12.89 -7.64 2.12
CA GLU A 94 13.64 -7.38 3.36
C GLU A 94 13.34 -8.45 4.42
N TYR A 95 12.07 -8.82 4.58
CA TYR A 95 11.67 -9.89 5.49
C TYR A 95 12.21 -11.27 5.09
N GLN A 96 12.21 -11.61 3.81
CA GLN A 96 12.77 -12.88 3.32
C GLN A 96 14.28 -12.98 3.56
N LEU A 97 15.03 -11.88 3.35
CA LEU A 97 16.46 -11.83 3.65
C LEU A 97 16.72 -12.09 5.14
N ASN A 98 15.93 -11.49 6.02
CA ASN A 98 16.10 -11.59 7.47
C ASN A 98 15.72 -12.97 8.04
N GLN A 99 14.86 -13.74 7.35
CA GLN A 99 14.40 -15.06 7.78
C GLN A 99 15.19 -16.25 7.21
N HIS A 100 16.35 -16.00 6.57
CA HIS A 100 17.20 -17.02 5.96
C HIS A 100 16.46 -17.97 4.98
N GLY A 101 15.50 -17.45 4.20
CA GLY A 101 14.85 -18.21 3.12
C GLY A 101 13.81 -19.25 3.55
N LYS A 102 13.25 -19.16 4.77
CA LYS A 102 12.05 -19.94 5.13
C LYS A 102 10.82 -19.37 4.41
N ASN A 103 9.94 -20.25 3.93
CA ASN A 103 8.80 -19.90 3.07
C ASN A 103 7.76 -19.06 3.87
N THR A 104 7.72 -17.75 3.62
CA THR A 104 7.16 -16.71 4.52
C THR A 104 5.75 -16.23 4.20
N ALA A 105 5.13 -16.71 3.12
CA ALA A 105 3.80 -16.23 2.69
C ALA A 105 2.66 -16.45 3.71
N GLN A 106 2.88 -17.21 4.80
CA GLN A 106 1.88 -17.50 5.83
C GLN A 106 2.20 -16.92 7.21
N HIS A 107 3.35 -16.26 7.39
CA HIS A 107 3.75 -15.71 8.68
C HIS A 107 4.41 -14.35 8.48
N ILE A 108 3.57 -13.32 8.32
CA ILE A 108 3.99 -11.93 8.52
C ILE A 108 4.13 -11.71 10.03
N ASP A 109 5.20 -12.25 10.61
CA ASP A 109 5.72 -11.84 11.92
C ASP A 109 6.84 -10.83 11.67
N MET A 110 6.51 -9.78 10.91
CA MET A 110 7.44 -8.68 10.68
C MET A 110 7.69 -8.01 12.03
N SER A 111 8.95 -7.75 12.35
CA SER A 111 9.25 -6.83 13.45
C SER A 111 8.84 -5.43 12.98
N ILE A 112 7.58 -5.07 13.21
CA ILE A 112 6.96 -3.83 12.73
C ILE A 112 7.75 -2.58 13.16
N THR A 113 8.63 -2.71 14.16
CA THR A 113 9.63 -1.71 14.54
C THR A 113 10.46 -1.20 13.36
N GLU A 114 10.77 -2.05 12.38
CA GLU A 114 11.53 -1.65 11.18
C GLU A 114 10.68 -0.81 10.23
N LEU A 115 9.35 -0.99 10.25
CA LEU A 115 8.46 -0.22 9.40
C LEU A 115 8.39 1.26 9.80
N PHE A 116 8.66 1.59 11.07
CA PHE A 116 8.67 2.98 11.56
C PHE A 116 9.78 3.86 10.95
N TYR A 117 10.75 3.26 10.26
CA TYR A 117 11.76 4.04 9.54
C TYR A 117 11.23 4.64 8.24
N TYR A 118 10.13 4.11 7.72
CA TYR A 118 9.52 4.58 6.47
C TYR A 118 8.55 5.74 6.72
N ASP A 119 8.72 6.82 5.96
CA ASP A 119 7.86 8.00 5.99
C ASP A 119 6.74 7.95 4.95
N PHE A 120 6.75 6.92 4.09
CA PHE A 120 5.65 6.57 3.20
C PHE A 120 5.64 5.06 2.95
N LEU A 121 4.44 4.46 2.92
CA LEU A 121 4.25 3.04 2.58
C LEU A 121 3.15 2.92 1.53
N TRP A 122 3.35 2.08 0.53
CA TRP A 122 2.23 1.61 -0.30
C TRP A 122 2.13 0.09 -0.37
N ILE A 123 0.93 -0.40 -0.68
CA ILE A 123 0.61 -1.82 -0.74
C ILE A 123 0.04 -2.10 -2.14
N GLU A 124 0.70 -3.00 -2.86
CA GLU A 124 0.23 -3.56 -4.13
C GLU A 124 -0.42 -4.90 -3.81
N ALA A 125 -1.74 -4.90 -3.65
CA ALA A 125 -2.48 -6.07 -3.22
C ALA A 125 -2.95 -6.93 -4.42
N ASP A 126 -2.54 -8.20 -4.45
CA ASP A 126 -3.13 -9.23 -5.32
C ASP A 126 -4.06 -10.14 -4.48
N GLY A 127 -5.31 -9.72 -4.29
CA GLY A 127 -6.33 -10.49 -3.56
C GLY A 127 -6.38 -10.31 -2.03
N GLU A 128 -7.18 -11.17 -1.36
CA GLU A 128 -7.69 -10.94 0.02
C GLU A 128 -6.77 -11.42 1.17
N VAL A 129 -5.94 -12.44 0.99
CA VAL A 129 -5.39 -13.18 2.17
C VAL A 129 -4.07 -12.62 2.71
N ALA A 130 -3.18 -12.16 1.82
CA ALA A 130 -1.88 -11.60 2.24
C ALA A 130 -2.02 -10.17 2.81
N THR A 131 -3.09 -9.48 2.46
CA THR A 131 -3.40 -8.12 2.88
C THR A 131 -3.92 -8.08 4.31
N ASP A 132 -4.89 -8.92 4.69
CA ASP A 132 -5.53 -8.83 6.01
C ASP A 132 -4.53 -8.93 7.19
N GLN A 133 -3.60 -9.89 7.14
CA GLN A 133 -2.57 -10.05 8.18
C GLN A 133 -1.62 -8.86 8.24
N LEU A 134 -1.21 -8.33 7.07
CA LEU A 134 -0.38 -7.14 6.98
C LEU A 134 -1.10 -5.94 7.58
N TYR A 135 -2.37 -5.73 7.24
CA TYR A 135 -3.17 -4.65 7.79
C TYR A 135 -3.36 -4.76 9.29
N ASP A 136 -3.66 -5.94 9.81
CA ASP A 136 -3.79 -6.17 11.26
C ASP A 136 -2.47 -5.85 11.97
N ALA A 137 -1.33 -6.23 11.40
CA ALA A 137 -0.01 -5.87 11.90
C ALA A 137 0.22 -4.35 11.88
N LEU A 138 -0.01 -3.67 10.74
CA LEU A 138 0.13 -2.22 10.60
C LEU A 138 -0.81 -1.43 11.53
N ARG A 139 -2.01 -1.97 11.80
CA ARG A 139 -2.95 -1.39 12.76
C ARG A 139 -2.44 -1.57 14.18
N ALA A 140 -2.04 -2.78 14.55
CA ALA A 140 -1.55 -3.10 15.89
C ALA A 140 -0.31 -2.28 16.28
N SER A 141 0.52 -1.88 15.31
CA SER A 141 1.67 -1.02 15.56
C SER A 141 1.34 0.46 15.68
N ASN A 142 0.16 0.91 15.24
CA ASN A 142 -0.20 2.32 15.11
C ASN A 142 0.68 3.12 14.12
N ILE A 143 1.43 2.47 13.21
CA ILE A 143 2.27 3.19 12.24
C ILE A 143 1.46 4.12 11.34
N HIS A 144 0.22 3.73 10.98
CA HIS A 144 -0.72 4.55 10.22
C HIS A 144 -1.05 5.91 10.86
N THR A 145 -0.83 6.08 12.17
CA THR A 145 -1.05 7.38 12.84
C THR A 145 0.05 8.41 12.52
N HIS A 146 1.14 7.98 11.90
CA HIS A 146 2.32 8.80 11.59
C HIS A 146 2.75 8.71 10.13
N THR A 147 2.43 7.61 9.45
CA THR A 147 2.86 7.32 8.08
C THR A 147 1.63 7.22 7.17
N PRO A 148 1.61 7.90 6.01
CA PRO A 148 0.62 7.64 4.98
C PRO A 148 0.80 6.24 4.41
N ILE A 149 -0.28 5.47 4.36
CA ILE A 149 -0.30 4.09 3.85
C ILE A 149 -1.30 4.02 2.71
N VAL A 150 -0.82 3.89 1.47
CA VAL A 150 -1.67 3.88 0.27
C VAL A 150 -1.80 2.48 -0.29
N THR A 151 -3.01 2.00 -0.51
CA THR A 151 -3.25 0.67 -1.12
C THR A 151 -3.90 0.81 -2.46
N PHE A 152 -3.36 0.11 -3.46
CA PHE A 152 -3.96 0.04 -4.78
C PHE A 152 -4.90 -1.15 -4.89
N ILE A 153 -6.11 -0.86 -5.34
CA ILE A 153 -7.11 -1.85 -5.72
C ILE A 153 -7.15 -1.87 -7.23
N LEU A 154 -6.90 -3.04 -7.82
CA LEU A 154 -7.07 -3.27 -9.25
C LEU A 154 -8.55 -3.48 -9.57
N ASP A 155 -9.00 -2.86 -10.66
CA ASP A 155 -10.34 -3.04 -11.26
C ASP A 155 -10.61 -4.46 -11.77
#